data_AF-A0A9J7A7S2-F1
#
_entry.id   AF-A0A9J7A7S2-F1
#
_cell.length_a   1.000
_cell.length_b   1.000
_cell.length_c   1.000
_cell.angle_alpha   90.00
_cell.angle_beta   90.00
_cell.angle_gamma   90.00
#
_symmetry.space_group_name_H-M   'P 1'
#
loop_
_entity.id
_entity.type
_entity.pdbx_description
1 polymer ?
#
loop_
_entity_poly.entity_id
_entity_poly.type
_entity_poly.pdbx_seq_one_letter_code
_entity_poly.pdbx_strand_id
1 'polypeptide(L)' 'MSTSYTIAESAEYLQVSETFVHTMIDKGRLTLNGDGKVEQRQLDGLAELMEKLKGGGIAAMVGSIDQYL' A
#
# COMPACT_ATOMS: atom_id res chain seq x y z
N MET A 1 13.91 16.22 -4.11
CA MET A 1 13.49 16.17 -2.70
C MET A 1 12.81 14.83 -2.49
N SER A 2 13.32 13.98 -1.59
CA SER A 2 12.67 12.70 -1.28
C SER A 2 11.57 12.96 -0.26
N THR A 3 10.31 13.01 -0.72
CA THR A 3 9.16 13.06 0.17
C THR A 3 9.02 11.71 0.87
N SER A 4 8.92 11.71 2.20
CA SER A 4 8.74 10.50 3.00
C SER A 4 7.53 10.68 3.90
N TYR A 5 6.71 9.64 4.02
CA TYR A 5 5.43 9.65 4.69
C TYR A 5 5.44 8.71 5.88
N THR A 6 4.74 9.07 6.96
CA THR A 6 4.46 8.15 8.06
C THR A 6 3.54 7.01 7.60
N ILE A 7 3.34 6.00 8.44
CA ILE A 7 2.43 4.89 8.14
C ILE A 7 1.00 5.38 7.89
N ALA A 8 0.53 6.31 8.72
CA ALA A 8 -0.79 6.93 8.58
C ALA A 8 -0.92 7.69 7.25
N GLU A 9 0.04 8.57 6.94
CA GLU A 9 0.04 9.31 5.66
C GLU A 9 0.16 8.37 4.46
N SER A 10 0.92 7.27 4.59
CA SER A 10 1.06 6.26 3.54
C SER A 10 -0.26 5.50 3.30
N ALA A 11 -0.99 5.22 4.38
CA ALA A 11 -2.30 4.57 4.33
C ALA A 11 -3.33 5.48 3.64
N GLU A 12 -3.35 6.77 3.99
CA GLU A 12 -4.19 7.77 3.33
C GLU A 12 -3.83 7.92 1.85
N TYR A 13 -2.53 8.01 1.53
CA TYR A 13 -2.05 8.15 0.15
C TYR A 13 -2.47 6.97 -0.74
N LEU A 14 -2.36 5.75 -0.22
CA LEU A 14 -2.74 4.52 -0.93
C LEU A 14 -4.24 4.21 -0.85
N GLN A 15 -5.01 4.99 -0.08
CA GLN A 15 -6.41 4.74 0.26
C GLN A 15 -6.65 3.32 0.82
N VAL A 16 -5.79 2.90 1.75
CA VAL A 16 -5.83 1.58 2.42
C VAL A 16 -5.83 1.75 3.94
N SER A 17 -6.01 0.65 4.66
CA SER A 17 -5.87 0.67 6.12
C SER A 17 -4.40 0.72 6.55
N GLU A 18 -4.12 1.33 7.71
CA GLU A 18 -2.77 1.32 8.31
C GLU A 18 -2.26 -0.12 8.53
N THR A 19 -3.15 -1.05 8.89
CA THR A 19 -2.82 -2.48 9.02
C THR A 19 -2.28 -3.08 7.72
N PHE A 20 -2.81 -2.65 6.57
CA PHE A 20 -2.30 -3.09 5.28
C PHE A 20 -0.88 -2.58 5.04
N VAL A 21 -0.61 -1.30 5.36
CA VAL A 21 0.73 -0.72 5.26
C VAL A 21 1.70 -1.45 6.19
N HIS A 22 1.31 -1.72 7.44
CA HIS A 22 2.09 -2.54 8.37
C HIS A 22 2.38 -3.94 7.81
N THR A 23 1.40 -4.59 7.21
CA THR A 23 1.58 -5.90 6.57
C THR A 23 2.55 -5.84 5.39
N MET A 24 2.53 -4.76 4.61
CA MET A 24 3.47 -4.56 3.51
C MET A 24 4.90 -4.31 4.01
N ILE A 25 5.05 -3.63 5.15
CA ILE A 25 6.35 -3.45 5.80
C ILE A 25 6.87 -4.79 6.33
N ASP A 26 6.02 -5.55 7.03
CA ASP A 26 6.36 -6.87 7.58
C ASP A 26 6.77 -7.87 6.47
N LYS A 27 6.07 -7.83 5.34
CA LYS A 27 6.41 -8.61 4.14
C LYS A 27 7.63 -8.10 3.36
N GLY A 28 8.28 -7.03 3.81
CA GLY A 28 9.44 -6.42 3.15
C GLY A 28 9.11 -5.80 1.79
N ARG A 29 7.84 -5.46 1.53
CA ARG A 29 7.38 -4.78 0.30
C ARG A 29 7.50 -3.26 0.41
N LEU A 30 7.35 -2.72 1.61
CA LEU A 30 7.67 -1.34 1.94
C LEU A 30 8.80 -1.33 2.97
N THR A 31 9.72 -0.39 2.83
CA THR A 31 10.83 -0.21 3.75
C THR A 31 10.72 1.14 4.42
N LEU A 32 10.78 1.13 5.75
CA LEU A 32 10.89 2.35 6.55
C LEU A 32 12.33 2.87 6.49
N ASN A 33 12.48 4.17 6.30
CA ASN A 33 13.77 4.85 6.41
C ASN A 33 14.19 4.97 7.89
N GLY A 34 15.36 5.58 8.13
CA GLY A 34 15.89 5.77 9.49
C GLY A 34 14.99 6.58 10.43
N ASP A 35 14.04 7.34 9.89
CA ASP A 35 13.05 8.15 10.61
C ASP A 35 11.70 7.42 10.80
N GLY A 36 11.60 6.14 10.42
CA GLY A 36 10.35 5.39 10.52
C GLY A 36 9.29 5.81 9.49
N LYS A 37 9.71 6.35 8.34
CA LYS A 37 8.83 6.81 7.25
C LYS A 37 9.06 6.01 5.97
N VAL A 38 8.02 5.87 5.16
CA VAL A 38 8.07 5.24 3.84
C VAL A 38 8.36 6.30 2.78
N GLU A 39 9.31 6.03 1.87
CA GLU A 39 9.58 6.95 0.77
C GLU A 39 8.44 6.95 -0.26
N GLN A 40 8.11 8.14 -0.78
CA GLN A 40 7.06 8.33 -1.79
C GLN A 40 7.21 7.38 -2.98
N ARG A 41 8.43 7.19 -3.50
CA ARG A 41 8.69 6.31 -4.65
C ARG A 41 8.21 4.88 -4.40
N GLN A 42 8.31 4.38 -3.17
CA GLN A 42 7.83 3.04 -2.82
C GLN A 42 6.29 3.00 -2.81
N LEU A 43 5.65 4.08 -2.34
CA LEU A 43 4.20 4.24 -2.36
C LEU A 43 3.67 4.37 -3.79
N ASP A 44 4.30 5.18 -4.65
CA ASP A 44 3.94 5.34 -6.07
C ASP A 44 4.01 3.97 -6.79
N GLY A 45 5.09 3.22 -6.55
CA GLY A 45 5.24 1.87 -7.13
C GLY A 45 4.17 0.89 -6.65
N LEU A 46 3.80 0.96 -5.36
CA LEU A 46 2.73 0.13 -4.82
C LEU A 46 1.36 0.55 -5.35
N ALA A 47 1.09 1.84 -5.47
CA ALA A 47 -0.13 2.39 -6.05
C ALA A 47 -0.31 1.93 -7.50
N GLU A 48 0.74 2.04 -8.33
CA GLU A 48 0.70 1.60 -9.72
C GLU A 48 0.46 0.09 -9.83
N LEU A 49 1.06 -0.71 -8.94
CA LEU A 49 0.80 -2.15 -8.86
C LEU A 49 -0.65 -2.45 -8.45
N MET A 50 -1.19 -1.72 -7.48
CA MET A 50 -2.58 -1.85 -7.05
C MET A 50 -3.56 -1.45 -8.16
N GLU A 51 -3.28 -0.38 -8.90
CA GLU A 51 -4.07 0.04 -10.05
C GLU A 51 -4.01 -1.01 -11.17
N LYS A 52 -2.84 -1.58 -11.46
CA LYS A 52 -2.70 -2.68 -12.42
C LYS A 52 -3.44 -3.95 -11.98
N LEU A 53 -3.41 -4.29 -10.70
CA LEU A 53 -4.17 -5.41 -10.14
C LEU A 53 -5.68 -5.17 -10.22
N LYS A 54 -6.12 -3.92 -9.99
CA LYS A 54 -7.53 -3.52 -10.12
C LYS A 54 -7.99 -3.51 -11.58
N GLY A 55 -7.21 -2.94 -12.49
CA GLY A 55 -7.53 -2.83 -13.92
C GLY A 55 -7.35 -4.10 -14.74
N GLY A 56 -6.50 -5.04 -14.28
CA GLY A 56 -6.14 -6.26 -15.01
C GLY A 56 -7.03 -7.49 -14.78
N GLY A 57 -8.08 -7.40 -13.94
CA GLY A 57 -9.01 -8.51 -13.72
C GLY A 57 -8.79 -9.36 -12.46
N ILE A 58 -8.05 -8.87 -11.46
CA ILE A 58 -8.10 -9.42 -10.08
C ILE A 58 -9.07 -8.63 -9.19
N ALA A 59 -9.48 -7.41 -9.60
CA ALA A 59 -10.60 -6.70 -8.95
C ALA A 59 -11.91 -7.51 -8.91
N ALA A 60 -12.13 -8.38 -9.90
CA ALA A 60 -13.31 -9.25 -9.94
C ALA A 60 -13.28 -10.37 -8.88
N MET A 61 -12.11 -10.72 -8.31
CA MET A 61 -12.01 -11.79 -7.30
C MET A 61 -11.90 -11.26 -5.86
N VAL A 62 -11.39 -10.05 -5.64
CA VAL A 62 -11.31 -9.46 -4.28
C VAL A 62 -12.69 -8.99 -3.79
N GLY A 63 -13.62 -8.63 -4.69
CA GLY A 63 -15.01 -8.36 -4.33
C GLY A 63 -15.78 -9.56 -3.77
N SER A 64 -15.27 -10.78 -3.94
CA SER A 64 -15.91 -12.00 -3.39
C SER A 64 -15.42 -12.36 -1.98
N ILE A 65 -14.34 -11.75 -1.50
CA ILE A 65 -13.80 -12.04 -0.15
C ILE A 65 -14.47 -11.16 0.92
N ASP A 66 -15.03 -10.00 0.53
CA ASP A 66 -15.78 -9.12 1.44
C ASP A 66 -17.20 -9.66 1.75
N GLN A 67 -17.68 -10.66 1.01
CA GLN A 67 -19.01 -11.25 1.21
C GLN A 67 -19.01 -12.49 2.14
N TYR A 68 -17.88 -12.81 2.77
CA TYR A 68 -17.72 -13.99 3.63
C TYR A 68 -17.09 -13.72 5.01
N LEU A 69 -17.15 -12.47 5.49
CA LEU A 69 -16.91 -12.13 6.90
C LEU A 69 -18.19 -11.59 7.55
#